data_AF-A0A2D7VZV3-F1
#
_entry.id   AF-A0A2D7VZV3-F1
#
_cell.length_a   1.000
_cell.length_b   1.000
_cell.length_c   1.000
_cell.angle_alpha   90.00
_cell.angle_beta   90.00
_cell.angle_gamma   90.00
#
_symmetry.space_group_name_H-M   'P 1'
#
loop_
_entity.id
_entity.type
_entity.pdbx_description
1 polymer ?
#
loop_
_entity_poly.entity_id
_entity_poly.type
_entity_poly.pdbx_seq_one_letter_code
_entity_poly.pdbx_strand_id
1 'polypeptide(L)'
;MNYEDMSDFEINKTVMIAIDSKGDVESITQRKTKLRCINAVAMVKIKGCDEIVRFNPCNDPDDAWPIILEYGICITSPTVGRKKKIWSASWNEDGGRWSSGDIKHGDKNPLRAAMICFLMMKDAEK
;
A
#
# COMPACT_ATOMS: atom_id res chain seq x y z
N MET A 1 -12.80 6.35 -3.05
CA MET A 1 -11.79 7.44 -3.10
C MET A 1 -10.90 7.23 -4.33
N ASN A 2 -10.32 8.26 -4.96
CA ASN A 2 -9.38 8.04 -6.07
C ASN A 2 -7.93 7.96 -5.57
N TYR A 3 -7.46 6.76 -5.24
CA TYR A 3 -6.12 6.57 -4.67
C TYR A 3 -4.99 6.83 -5.68
N GLU A 4 -5.26 6.71 -6.98
CA GLU A 4 -4.23 6.84 -8.02
C GLU A 4 -3.63 8.24 -8.09
N ASP A 5 -4.43 9.27 -7.74
CA ASP A 5 -4.03 10.67 -7.71
C ASP A 5 -3.25 11.05 -6.44
N MET A 6 -3.27 10.18 -5.42
CA MET A 6 -2.61 10.43 -4.14
C MET A 6 -1.10 10.21 -4.23
N SER A 7 -0.34 11.05 -3.54
CA SER A 7 1.10 10.83 -3.38
C SER A 7 1.39 9.55 -2.59
N ASP A 8 2.58 8.98 -2.75
CA ASP A 8 3.00 7.80 -1.98
C ASP A 8 2.88 8.03 -0.47
N PHE A 9 3.18 9.25 0.00
CA PHE A 9 3.02 9.59 1.41
C PHE A 9 1.57 9.51 1.87
N GLU A 10 0.63 10.03 1.08
CA GLU A 10 -0.79 9.98 1.43
C GLU A 10 -1.33 8.56 1.43
N ILE A 11 -0.90 7.72 0.49
CA ILE A 11 -1.23 6.28 0.51
C ILE A 11 -0.61 5.61 1.73
N ASN A 12 0.69 5.77 1.99
CA ASN A 12 1.35 5.20 3.16
C ASN A 12 0.65 5.60 4.48
N LYS A 13 0.24 6.87 4.60
CA LYS A 13 -0.53 7.35 5.75
C LYS A 13 -1.88 6.65 5.84
N THR A 14 -2.60 6.51 4.73
CA THR A 14 -3.92 5.90 4.70
C THR A 14 -3.84 4.40 5.01
N VAL A 15 -2.80 3.71 4.53
CA VAL A 15 -2.49 2.32 4.86
C VAL A 15 -2.24 2.18 6.36
N MET A 16 -1.40 3.04 6.96
CA MET A 16 -1.12 3.01 8.40
C MET A 16 -2.41 3.16 9.23
N ILE A 17 -3.30 4.08 8.83
CA ILE A 17 -4.58 4.27 9.52
C ILE A 17 -5.49 3.04 9.36
N ALA A 18 -5.49 2.41 8.19
CA ALA A 18 -6.31 1.23 7.92
C ALA A 18 -5.83 -0.03 8.68
N ILE A 19 -4.53 -0.15 8.98
CA ILE A 19 -3.99 -1.25 9.80
C ILE A 19 -4.07 -0.98 11.31
N ASP A 20 -4.18 0.29 11.72
CA ASP A 20 -4.28 0.71 13.12
C ASP A 20 -5.67 0.44 13.71
N SER A 21 -6.00 -0.84 13.85
CA SER A 21 -7.28 -1.31 14.41
C SER A 21 -7.50 -0.93 15.88
N LYS A 22 -6.42 -0.66 16.62
CA LYS A 22 -6.46 -0.35 18.06
C LYS A 22 -6.37 1.15 18.36
N GLY A 23 -6.10 1.97 17.36
CA GLY A 23 -5.91 3.41 17.54
C GLY A 23 -4.62 3.72 18.31
N ASP A 24 -3.58 2.93 18.13
CA ASP A 24 -2.28 3.09 18.77
C ASP A 24 -1.43 4.20 18.12
N VAL A 25 -1.77 4.60 16.90
CA VAL A 25 -1.10 5.71 16.21
C VAL A 25 -1.48 7.04 16.85
N GLU A 26 -0.47 7.77 17.32
CA GLU A 26 -0.63 9.11 17.88
C GLU A 26 -0.58 10.18 16.79
N SER A 27 0.42 10.10 15.90
CA SER A 27 0.54 11.02 14.77
C SER A 27 1.36 10.44 13.63
N ILE A 28 1.11 10.95 12.41
CA ILE A 28 1.84 10.59 11.20
C ILE A 28 2.33 11.88 10.53
N THR A 29 3.64 11.99 10.36
CA THR A 29 4.28 13.15 9.72
C THR A 29 5.07 12.74 8.48
N GLN A 30 5.28 13.69 7.56
CA GLN A 30 6.07 13.46 6.36
C GLN A 30 7.52 13.86 6.59
N ARG A 31 8.47 12.95 6.36
CA ARG A 31 9.88 13.29 6.21
C ARG A 31 10.25 13.30 4.74
N LYS A 32 10.65 14.47 4.23
CA LYS A 32 11.18 14.60 2.86
C LYS A 32 12.62 14.12 2.82
N THR A 33 12.97 13.38 1.77
CA THR A 33 14.31 12.84 1.56
C THR A 33 14.80 13.25 0.17
N LYS A 34 16.12 13.45 0.02
CA LYS A 34 16.74 13.79 -1.27
C LYS A 34 17.19 12.55 -2.06
N LEU A 35 16.79 11.36 -1.63
CA LEU A 35 17.20 10.11 -2.24
C LEU A 35 16.39 9.85 -3.50
N ARG A 36 17.04 9.36 -4.56
CA ARG A 36 16.43 9.21 -5.89
C ARG A 36 15.20 8.28 -5.92
N CYS A 37 15.15 7.28 -5.04
CA CYS A 37 14.09 6.28 -4.95
C CYS A 37 13.17 6.47 -3.73
N ILE A 38 13.43 7.47 -2.88
CA ILE A 38 12.65 7.74 -1.67
C ILE A 38 12.54 9.26 -1.60
N ASN A 39 11.39 9.80 -2.00
CA ASN A 39 11.16 11.26 -2.01
C ASN A 39 10.48 11.74 -0.72
N ALA A 40 9.61 10.90 -0.15
CA ALA A 40 8.90 11.18 1.08
C ALA A 40 8.56 9.88 1.82
N VAL A 41 8.59 9.94 3.14
CA VAL A 41 8.43 8.80 4.04
C VAL A 41 7.46 9.17 5.15
N ALA A 42 6.58 8.25 5.55
CA ALA A 42 5.76 8.45 6.73
C ALA A 42 6.59 8.14 7.99
N MET A 43 6.57 9.06 8.94
CA MET A 43 7.15 8.90 10.27
C MET A 43 5.98 8.79 11.25
N VAL A 44 5.89 7.64 11.94
CA VAL A 44 4.74 7.26 12.75
C VAL A 44 5.13 7.31 14.22
N LYS A 45 4.39 8.09 14.99
CA LYS A 45 4.50 8.13 16.46
C LYS A 45 3.43 7.22 17.04
N ILE A 46 3.84 6.27 17.86
CA ILE A 46 2.96 5.32 18.55
C ILE A 46 2.79 5.78 20.00
N LYS A 47 1.55 5.69 20.52
CA LYS A 47 1.24 6.06 21.90
C LYS A 47 2.07 5.26 22.89
N GLY A 48 2.71 5.95 23.85
CA GLY A 48 3.51 5.30 24.88
C GLY A 48 4.85 4.73 24.41
N CYS A 49 5.23 4.93 23.14
CA CYS A 49 6.55 4.61 22.62
C CYS A 49 7.34 5.88 22.36
N ASP A 50 8.57 5.99 22.85
CA ASP A 50 9.43 7.16 22.61
C ASP A 50 9.95 7.22 21.18
N GLU A 51 10.12 6.06 20.54
CA GLU A 51 10.63 5.94 19.19
C GLU A 51 9.61 6.37 18.12
N ILE A 52 10.13 6.97 17.03
CA ILE A 52 9.36 7.30 15.84
C ILE A 52 9.75 6.30 14.76
N VAL A 53 8.78 5.53 14.29
CA VAL A 53 9.00 4.43 13.34
C VAL A 53 8.85 4.94 11.91
N ARG A 54 9.68 4.44 11.01
CA ARG A 54 9.57 4.69 9.58
C ARG A 54 8.51 3.78 8.98
N PHE A 55 7.67 4.30 8.09
CA PHE A 55 6.72 3.50 7.34
C PHE A 55 6.59 3.99 5.90
N ASN A 56 6.82 3.11 4.93
CA ASN A 56 6.88 3.44 3.52
C ASN A 56 6.52 2.27 2.60
N PRO A 57 5.38 1.60 2.80
CA PRO A 57 5.05 0.39 2.05
C PRO A 57 4.88 0.61 0.54
N CYS A 58 4.64 1.85 0.05
CA CYS A 58 4.68 2.10 -1.40
C CYS A 58 6.07 1.92 -2.02
N ASN A 59 7.16 1.99 -1.24
CA ASN A 59 8.53 2.00 -1.77
C ASN A 59 9.53 1.14 -0.98
N ASP A 60 9.08 0.43 0.05
CA ASP A 60 9.90 -0.44 0.89
C ASP A 60 9.26 -1.84 1.00
N PRO A 61 9.90 -2.90 0.48
CA PRO A 61 9.39 -4.26 0.59
C PRO A 61 9.22 -4.72 2.04
N ASP A 62 10.08 -4.30 2.96
CA ASP A 62 10.02 -4.76 4.36
C ASP A 62 8.76 -4.23 5.07
N ASP A 63 8.35 -3.00 4.71
CA ASP A 63 7.10 -2.40 5.20
C ASP A 63 5.87 -2.99 4.49
N ALA A 64 5.99 -3.32 3.20
CA ALA A 64 4.87 -3.75 2.37
C ALA A 64 4.53 -5.23 2.50
N TRP A 65 5.55 -6.08 2.60
CA TRP A 65 5.41 -7.54 2.52
C TRP A 65 4.53 -8.14 3.62
N PRO A 66 4.63 -7.72 4.89
CA PRO A 66 3.73 -8.19 5.94
C PRO A 66 2.25 -7.95 5.60
N ILE A 67 1.93 -6.80 4.99
CA ILE A 67 0.56 -6.43 4.61
C ILE A 67 0.10 -7.29 3.41
N ILE A 68 0.97 -7.44 2.41
CA ILE A 68 0.68 -8.26 1.23
C ILE A 68 0.34 -9.70 1.63
N LEU A 69 1.13 -10.27 2.55
CA LEU A 69 0.97 -11.65 3.01
C LEU A 69 -0.28 -11.81 3.88
N GLU A 70 -0.48 -10.94 4.87
CA GLU A 70 -1.61 -11.00 5.80
C GLU A 70 -2.96 -10.91 5.08
N TYR A 71 -3.06 -10.02 4.08
CA TYR A 71 -4.31 -9.77 3.37
C TYR A 71 -4.42 -10.52 2.04
N GLY A 72 -3.49 -11.43 1.72
CA GLY A 72 -3.59 -12.27 0.53
C GLY A 72 -3.57 -11.50 -0.81
N ILE A 73 -2.82 -10.40 -0.89
CA ILE A 73 -2.77 -9.57 -2.09
C ILE A 73 -1.86 -10.22 -3.13
N CYS A 74 -2.41 -10.51 -4.31
CA CYS A 74 -1.64 -11.09 -5.41
C CYS A 74 -0.97 -9.98 -6.23
N ILE A 75 0.34 -10.11 -6.50
CA ILE A 75 1.10 -9.21 -7.38
C ILE A 75 1.46 -9.95 -8.66
N THR A 76 0.99 -9.46 -9.79
CA THR A 76 1.27 -10.01 -11.12
C THR A 76 2.23 -9.11 -11.88
N SER A 77 3.30 -9.72 -12.41
CA SER A 77 4.30 -9.03 -13.23
C SER A 77 3.69 -8.44 -14.51
N PRO A 78 4.23 -7.34 -15.04
CA PRO A 78 3.76 -6.77 -16.29
C PRO A 78 3.83 -7.81 -17.42
N THR A 79 2.72 -8.00 -18.14
CA THR A 79 2.69 -8.92 -19.28
C THR A 79 3.61 -8.40 -20.40
N VAL A 80 4.60 -9.21 -20.79
CA VAL A 80 5.43 -8.94 -21.97
C VAL A 80 4.52 -8.94 -23.20
N GLY A 81 4.34 -7.78 -23.84
CA GLY A 81 3.51 -7.62 -25.05
C GLY A 81 2.44 -6.53 -24.98
N ARG A 82 2.13 -5.99 -23.79
CA ARG A 82 1.26 -4.81 -23.68
C ARG A 82 2.07 -3.51 -23.80
N LYS A 83 1.48 -2.48 -24.43
CA LYS A 83 2.12 -1.17 -24.67
C LYS A 83 2.63 -0.45 -23.41
N LYS A 84 2.15 -0.84 -22.21
CA LYS A 84 2.59 -0.29 -20.94
C LYS A 84 3.07 -1.42 -20.02
N LYS A 85 4.31 -1.32 -19.54
CA LYS A 85 4.90 -2.20 -18.50
C LYS A 85 4.32 -1.83 -17.12
N ILE A 86 3.10 -2.26 -16.85
CA ILE A 86 2.35 -1.98 -15.61
C ILE A 86 2.24 -3.27 -14.80
N TRP A 87 2.57 -3.19 -13.51
CA TRP A 87 2.32 -4.24 -12.53
C TRP A 87 0.85 -4.22 -12.14
N SER A 88 0.28 -5.38 -11.85
CA SER A 88 -1.10 -5.48 -11.35
C SER A 88 -1.08 -6.05 -9.95
N ALA A 89 -1.85 -5.45 -9.04
CA ALA A 89 -2.22 -6.06 -7.78
C ALA A 89 -3.71 -6.45 -7.82
N SER A 90 -4.07 -7.56 -7.19
CA SER A 90 -5.45 -8.00 -7.09
C SER A 90 -5.74 -8.70 -5.77
N TRP A 91 -6.99 -8.64 -5.36
CA TRP A 91 -7.51 -9.34 -4.20
C TRP A 91 -8.91 -9.89 -4.50
N ASN A 92 -9.20 -11.07 -3.97
CA ASN A 92 -10.51 -11.70 -3.98
C ASN A 92 -10.79 -12.41 -2.65
N GLU A 93 -12.06 -12.40 -2.25
CA GLU A 93 -12.51 -12.98 -0.98
C GLU A 93 -12.28 -14.51 -0.93
N ASP A 94 -12.40 -15.19 -2.07
CA ASP A 94 -12.29 -16.66 -2.16
C ASP A 94 -10.86 -17.18 -2.38
N GLY A 95 -9.84 -16.31 -2.47
CA GLY A 95 -8.45 -16.71 -2.76
C GLY A 95 -8.24 -17.47 -4.09
N GLY A 96 -9.25 -17.45 -4.98
CA GLY A 96 -9.32 -18.21 -6.22
C GLY A 96 -8.64 -17.54 -7.42
N ARG A 97 -8.69 -18.18 -8.60
CA ARG A 97 -8.25 -17.54 -9.86
C ARG A 97 -9.28 -16.53 -10.32
N TRP A 98 -8.78 -15.34 -10.69
CA TRP A 98 -9.42 -14.26 -11.45
C TRP A 98 -10.93 -14.45 -11.71
N SER A 99 -11.75 -13.80 -10.91
CA SER A 99 -13.22 -13.79 -11.04
C SER A 99 -13.76 -12.40 -11.39
N SER A 100 -14.96 -12.37 -11.94
CA SER A 100 -15.71 -11.12 -12.13
C SER A 100 -16.11 -10.58 -10.75
N GLY A 101 -15.49 -9.48 -10.32
CA GLY A 101 -15.70 -8.90 -8.98
C GLY A 101 -14.41 -8.58 -8.23
N ASP A 102 -13.27 -9.09 -8.72
CA ASP A 102 -11.97 -8.90 -8.07
C ASP A 102 -11.56 -7.42 -7.99
N ILE A 103 -11.11 -7.02 -6.81
CA ILE A 103 -10.47 -5.72 -6.60
C ILE A 103 -9.11 -5.77 -7.28
N LYS A 104 -8.83 -4.79 -8.13
CA LYS A 104 -7.59 -4.74 -8.90
C LYS A 104 -7.12 -3.32 -9.12
N HIS A 105 -5.81 -3.14 -9.06
CA HIS A 105 -5.18 -1.87 -9.39
C HIS A 105 -3.86 -2.10 -10.13
N GLY A 106 -3.54 -1.19 -11.05
CA GLY A 106 -2.33 -1.27 -11.85
C GLY A 106 -1.45 -0.04 -11.68
N ASP A 107 -0.18 -0.23 -11.36
CA ASP A 107 0.80 0.85 -11.24
C ASP A 107 2.16 0.43 -11.85
N LYS A 108 3.02 1.41 -12.15
CA LYS A 108 4.40 1.13 -12.57
C LYS A 108 5.24 0.59 -11.41
N ASN A 109 4.84 0.87 -10.17
CA ASN A 109 5.44 0.37 -8.95
C ASN A 109 4.56 -0.76 -8.35
N PRO A 110 5.07 -2.00 -8.22
CA PRO A 110 4.28 -3.12 -7.71
C PRO A 110 3.79 -2.93 -6.27
N LEU A 111 4.60 -2.31 -5.41
CA LEU A 111 4.25 -2.13 -4.00
C LEU A 111 3.16 -1.06 -3.85
N ARG A 112 3.27 0.03 -4.60
CA ARG A 112 2.20 1.03 -4.69
C ARG A 112 0.90 0.41 -5.21
N ALA A 113 0.96 -0.43 -6.24
CA ALA A 113 -0.23 -1.15 -6.72
C ALA A 113 -0.86 -2.01 -5.61
N ALA A 114 -0.04 -2.75 -4.85
CA ALA A 114 -0.51 -3.58 -3.75
C ALA A 114 -1.17 -2.75 -2.63
N MET A 115 -0.58 -1.62 -2.24
CA MET A 115 -1.14 -0.75 -1.21
C MET A 115 -2.45 -0.10 -1.64
N ILE A 116 -2.60 0.29 -2.91
CA ILE A 116 -3.88 0.79 -3.42
C ILE A 116 -4.92 -0.33 -3.44
N CYS A 117 -4.54 -1.54 -3.86
CA CYS A 117 -5.42 -2.71 -3.83
C CYS A 117 -5.91 -3.02 -2.40
N PHE A 118 -5.01 -2.98 -1.40
CA PHE A 118 -5.34 -3.11 0.01
C PHE A 118 -6.38 -2.07 0.46
N LEU A 119 -6.17 -0.80 0.12
CA LEU A 119 -7.10 0.26 0.52
C LEU A 119 -8.46 0.12 -0.14
N MET A 120 -8.51 -0.28 -1.42
CA MET A 120 -9.77 -0.55 -2.12
C MET A 120 -10.53 -1.72 -1.46
N MET A 121 -9.82 -2.76 -1.01
CA MET A 121 -10.40 -3.86 -0.21
C MET A 121 -10.99 -3.35 1.10
N LYS A 122 -10.25 -2.55 1.87
CA LYS A 122 -10.75 -1.97 3.12
C LYS A 122 -11.90 -0.99 2.96
N ASP A 123 -12.00 -0.31 1.83
CA ASP A 123 -13.16 0.53 1.49
C ASP A 123 -14.39 -0.31 1.10
N ALA A 124 -14.20 -1.50 0.53
CA ALA A 124 -15.29 -2.41 0.16
C ALA A 124 -15.85 -3.22 1.35
N GLU A 125 -15.07 -3.40 2.42
CA GLU A 125 -15.49 -4.05 3.68
C GLU A 125 -16.42 -3.16 4.55
N LYS A 126 -16.59 -1.87 4.21
CA LYS A 126 -17.41 -0.90 4.97
C LYS A 126 -18.87 -0.93 4.56
#